data_AF-A0AB40E782-F1
#
_entry.id   AF-A0AB40E782-F1
#
_cell.length_a   1.000
_cell.length_b   1.000
_cell.length_c   1.000
_cell.angle_alpha   90.00
_cell.angle_beta   90.00
_cell.angle_gamma   90.00
#
_symmetry.space_group_name_H-M   'P 1'
#
loop_
_entity.id
_entity.type
_entity.pdbx_description
1 polymer ?
#
loop_
_entity_poly.entity_id
_entity_poly.type
_entity_poly.pdbx_seq_one_letter_code
_entity_poly.pdbx_strand_id
1 'polypeptide(L)'
;MESESESSSPPVAAGEGQSMEKKNNGSSSTSIPSMELVADAKSNYTAYEDKFFNTIQQELKSTREYPAATVGVGLAAALFLLPGPRRFLFRHTLGRLRSEEAKFVKAEKNVKELSLSVDVMKNESRKLLERAALAEKDMKYGHTELTNAGNHIQRLAKSVYKVETQAADLMDGLRETPGREALRLRAEASRALSSFFF
;
A
#
# COMPACT_ATOMS: atom_id res chain seq x y z
N MET A 1 50.35 -24.36 38.18
CA MET A 1 48.95 -23.98 37.88
C MET A 1 48.26 -25.16 37.20
N GLU A 2 48.16 -26.34 37.82
CA GLU A 2 47.61 -26.63 39.17
C GLU A 2 46.28 -25.90 39.32
N SER A 3 45.14 -26.55 39.52
CA SER A 3 44.86 -27.68 40.42
C SER A 3 43.55 -28.32 39.90
N GLU A 4 43.46 -29.62 39.65
CA GLU A 4 43.31 -30.70 40.64
C GLU A 4 42.11 -30.56 41.57
N SER A 5 41.16 -31.49 41.43
CA SER A 5 40.52 -32.26 42.51
C SER A 5 39.69 -33.34 41.81
N GLU A 6 40.18 -34.58 41.79
CA GLU A 6 39.83 -35.65 42.75
C GLU A 6 38.38 -36.11 42.56
N SER A 7 38.02 -37.38 42.49
CA SER A 7 38.68 -38.60 42.93
C SER A 7 37.81 -39.80 42.51
N SER A 8 38.45 -40.96 42.38
CA SER A 8 37.90 -42.31 42.51
C SER A 8 37.49 -43.09 41.24
N SER A 9 38.38 -43.99 40.85
CA SER A 9 38.10 -45.31 40.25
C SER A 9 38.69 -46.37 41.22
N PRO A 10 38.35 -47.68 41.18
CA PRO A 10 37.63 -48.43 40.13
C PRO A 10 36.54 -49.41 40.66
N PRO A 11 35.72 -50.04 39.79
CA PRO A 11 35.05 -51.30 40.12
C PRO A 11 35.90 -52.51 39.70
N VAL A 12 35.95 -53.49 40.59
CA VAL A 12 36.53 -54.83 40.41
C VAL A 12 35.44 -55.82 39.97
N ALA A 13 35.88 -56.83 39.24
CA ALA A 13 35.22 -58.12 38.95
C ALA A 13 34.29 -58.21 37.73
N ALA A 14 34.90 -58.82 36.71
CA ALA A 14 34.35 -59.81 35.78
C ALA A 14 33.03 -60.49 36.22
N GLY A 15 32.13 -60.59 35.25
CA GLY A 15 30.94 -61.43 35.29
C GLY A 15 30.27 -61.40 33.92
N GLU A 16 30.63 -62.37 33.08
CA GLU A 16 29.97 -62.69 31.81
C GLU A 16 28.47 -62.92 32.01
N GLY A 17 27.65 -62.43 31.08
CA GLY A 17 26.21 -62.74 31.12
C GLY A 17 25.32 -61.95 30.18
N GLN A 18 25.35 -62.32 28.89
CA GLN A 18 24.22 -62.37 27.95
C GLN A 18 23.52 -61.08 27.45
N SER A 19 23.46 -60.98 26.11
CA SER A 19 22.29 -60.65 25.24
C SER A 19 21.26 -59.63 25.75
N MET A 20 20.86 -58.60 25.03
CA MET A 20 20.77 -58.33 23.59
C MET A 20 20.82 -56.80 23.40
N GLU A 21 20.81 -56.39 22.13
CA GLU A 21 20.22 -55.14 21.63
C GLU A 21 21.21 -54.15 21.00
N LYS A 22 21.34 -54.26 19.67
CA LYS A 22 21.55 -53.07 18.83
C LYS A 22 21.05 -53.27 17.40
N LYS A 23 20.00 -52.51 17.09
CA LYS A 23 19.73 -51.71 15.87
C LYS A 23 20.35 -52.16 14.53
N ASN A 24 19.45 -52.34 13.55
CA ASN A 24 19.43 -51.70 12.22
C ASN A 24 18.49 -52.54 11.33
N ASN A 25 17.73 -52.05 10.37
CA ASN A 25 17.63 -50.77 9.70
C ASN A 25 16.27 -50.79 9.00
N GLY A 26 15.56 -49.66 8.96
CA GLY A 26 14.27 -49.61 8.30
C GLY A 26 13.83 -48.19 8.02
N SER A 27 14.72 -47.37 7.44
CA SER A 27 14.30 -46.18 6.73
C SER A 27 13.53 -46.62 5.48
N SER A 28 12.23 -46.81 5.61
CA SER A 28 11.29 -46.72 4.49
C SER A 28 10.49 -45.44 4.67
N SER A 29 10.95 -44.43 3.93
CA SER A 29 10.19 -43.24 3.60
C SER A 29 8.94 -43.65 2.80
N THR A 30 7.84 -43.95 3.49
CA THR A 30 6.54 -44.09 2.83
C THR A 30 5.94 -42.70 2.77
N SER A 31 6.14 -42.02 1.64
CA SER A 31 5.21 -40.99 1.20
C SER A 31 3.85 -41.69 1.07
N ILE A 32 3.04 -41.65 2.12
CA ILE A 32 1.67 -42.13 2.05
C ILE A 32 1.04 -41.33 0.91
N PRO A 33 0.48 -41.99 -0.13
CA PRO A 33 -0.29 -41.28 -1.13
C PRO A 33 -1.35 -40.54 -0.34
N SER A 34 -1.30 -39.22 -0.32
CA SER A 34 -2.26 -38.39 0.42
C SER A 34 -3.70 -38.76 0.08
N MET A 35 -3.92 -39.39 -1.07
CA MET A 35 -5.17 -39.99 -1.52
C MET A 35 -5.65 -41.19 -0.68
N GLU A 36 -4.77 -42.06 -0.17
CA GLU A 36 -5.16 -43.22 0.65
C GLU A 36 -5.55 -42.79 2.07
N LEU A 37 -4.81 -41.85 2.66
CA LEU A 37 -5.12 -41.31 3.98
C LEU A 37 -6.39 -40.43 3.95
N VAL A 38 -6.61 -39.71 2.84
CA VAL A 38 -7.88 -39.00 2.59
C VAL A 38 -9.02 -39.99 2.31
N ALA A 39 -8.77 -41.09 1.62
CA ALA A 39 -9.79 -42.13 1.36
C ALA A 39 -10.17 -42.88 2.64
N ASP A 40 -9.21 -43.20 3.49
CA ASP A 40 -9.42 -43.85 4.79
C ASP A 40 -10.04 -42.89 5.81
N ALA A 41 -9.62 -41.63 5.85
CA ALA A 41 -10.30 -40.62 6.65
C ALA A 41 -11.75 -40.41 6.16
N LYS A 42 -11.98 -40.44 4.85
CA LYS A 42 -13.31 -40.34 4.26
C LYS A 42 -14.16 -41.57 4.54
N SER A 43 -13.61 -42.78 4.45
CA SER A 43 -14.35 -44.02 4.74
C SER A 43 -14.74 -44.12 6.22
N ASN A 44 -13.80 -43.80 7.12
CA ASN A 44 -14.05 -43.72 8.56
C ASN A 44 -15.09 -42.65 8.86
N TYR A 45 -14.98 -41.47 8.23
CA TYR A 45 -15.96 -40.40 8.37
C TYR A 45 -17.35 -40.82 7.88
N THR A 46 -17.46 -41.46 6.71
CA THR A 46 -18.74 -41.98 6.20
C THR A 46 -19.32 -43.07 7.10
N ALA A 47 -18.49 -43.95 7.67
CA ALA A 47 -18.96 -44.98 8.60
C ALA A 47 -19.49 -44.38 9.91
N TYR A 48 -18.90 -43.27 10.38
CA TYR A 48 -19.42 -42.53 11.53
C TYR A 48 -20.71 -41.76 11.19
N GLU A 49 -20.77 -41.10 10.03
CA GLU A 49 -22.00 -40.44 9.57
C GLU A 49 -23.14 -41.45 9.42
N ASP A 50 -22.91 -42.58 8.77
CA ASP A 50 -23.92 -43.62 8.56
C ASP A 50 -24.42 -44.19 9.90
N LYS A 51 -23.52 -44.46 10.86
CA LYS A 51 -23.93 -44.91 12.20
C LYS A 51 -24.79 -43.86 12.90
N PHE A 52 -24.37 -42.60 12.86
CA PHE A 52 -25.10 -41.50 13.47
C PHE A 52 -26.49 -41.32 12.87
N PHE A 53 -26.61 -41.30 11.54
CA PHE A 53 -27.90 -41.18 10.87
C PHE A 53 -28.79 -42.40 11.07
N ASN A 54 -28.24 -43.62 11.10
CA ASN A 54 -29.00 -44.83 11.38
C ASN A 54 -29.51 -44.87 12.83
N THR A 55 -28.69 -44.45 13.80
CA THR A 55 -29.14 -44.31 15.20
C THR A 55 -30.25 -43.28 15.32
N ILE A 56 -30.10 -42.10 14.68
CA ILE A 56 -31.17 -41.09 14.66
C ILE A 56 -32.43 -41.63 14.00
N GLN A 57 -32.33 -42.33 12.86
CA GLN A 57 -33.50 -42.91 12.19
C GLN A 57 -34.18 -44.00 13.04
N GLN A 58 -33.40 -44.80 13.76
CA GLN A 58 -33.92 -45.82 14.67
C GLN A 58 -34.63 -45.19 15.86
N GLU A 59 -34.06 -44.15 16.45
CA GLU A 59 -34.70 -43.37 17.51
C GLU A 59 -35.93 -42.62 16.97
N LEU A 60 -35.89 -42.05 15.76
CA LEU A 60 -37.04 -41.37 15.15
C LEU A 60 -38.22 -42.33 14.90
N LYS A 61 -37.93 -43.57 14.47
CA LYS A 61 -38.92 -44.65 14.33
C LYS A 61 -39.49 -45.06 15.70
N SER A 62 -38.67 -45.02 16.76
CA SER A 62 -39.10 -45.27 18.15
C SER A 62 -39.86 -44.09 18.77
N THR A 63 -39.62 -42.85 18.34
CA THR A 63 -40.21 -41.61 18.91
C THR A 63 -41.60 -41.29 18.32
N ARG A 64 -42.19 -42.20 17.54
CA ARG A 64 -43.60 -42.10 17.10
C ARG A 64 -44.58 -42.00 18.29
N GLU A 65 -44.12 -42.33 19.50
CA GLU A 65 -44.85 -42.27 20.76
C GLU A 65 -44.85 -40.88 21.43
N TYR A 66 -43.95 -39.95 21.05
CA TYR A 66 -43.83 -38.61 21.66
C TYR A 66 -43.76 -37.48 20.61
N PRO A 67 -44.90 -37.07 20.02
CA PRO A 67 -44.92 -36.11 18.91
C PRO A 67 -44.33 -34.73 19.25
N ALA A 68 -44.42 -34.28 20.50
CA ALA A 68 -43.91 -32.98 20.92
C ALA A 68 -42.36 -32.90 20.96
N ALA A 69 -41.69 -33.99 21.36
CA ALA A 69 -40.23 -34.05 21.44
C ALA A 69 -39.59 -34.10 20.04
N THR A 70 -40.19 -34.85 19.12
CA THR A 70 -39.73 -34.99 17.73
C THR A 70 -39.77 -33.68 16.96
N VAL A 71 -40.78 -32.82 17.20
CA VAL A 71 -40.85 -31.49 16.59
C VAL A 71 -39.69 -30.61 17.04
N GLY A 72 -39.34 -30.64 18.33
CA GLY A 72 -38.22 -29.87 18.88
C GLY A 72 -36.88 -30.30 18.32
N VAL A 73 -36.59 -31.61 18.32
CA VAL A 73 -35.35 -32.18 17.77
C VAL A 73 -35.26 -31.95 16.26
N GLY A 74 -36.38 -32.12 15.54
CA GLY A 74 -36.46 -31.88 14.10
C GLY A 74 -36.16 -30.43 13.73
N LEU A 75 -36.69 -29.45 14.48
CA LEU A 75 -36.41 -28.04 14.28
C LEU A 75 -34.95 -27.69 14.57
N ALA A 76 -34.39 -28.22 15.66
CA ALA A 76 -32.97 -28.02 16.00
C ALA A 76 -32.06 -28.61 14.92
N ALA A 77 -32.30 -29.85 14.49
CA ALA A 77 -31.54 -30.49 13.43
C ALA A 77 -31.67 -29.73 12.10
N ALA A 78 -32.87 -29.25 11.76
CA ALA A 78 -33.11 -28.46 10.56
C ALA A 78 -32.28 -27.16 10.57
N LEU A 79 -32.19 -26.45 11.69
CA LEU A 79 -31.39 -25.23 11.81
C LEU A 79 -29.88 -25.47 11.61
N PHE A 80 -29.36 -26.66 11.98
CA PHE A 80 -27.97 -27.03 11.77
C PHE A 80 -27.68 -27.60 10.38
N LEU A 81 -28.60 -28.36 9.78
CA LEU A 81 -28.43 -28.95 8.44
C LEU A 81 -28.65 -27.93 7.31
N LEU A 82 -29.57 -26.98 7.49
CA LEU A 82 -29.88 -26.00 6.45
C LEU A 82 -28.69 -25.00 6.28
N PRO A 83 -28.21 -24.77 5.05
CA PRO A 83 -26.99 -23.97 4.80
C PRO A 83 -27.13 -22.49 5.19
N GLY A 84 -28.34 -21.94 5.16
CA GLY A 84 -28.65 -20.57 5.59
C GLY A 84 -28.53 -20.36 7.10
N PRO A 85 -29.36 -21.01 7.92
CA PRO A 85 -29.35 -20.84 9.38
C PRO A 85 -28.04 -21.30 10.02
N ARG A 86 -27.36 -22.34 9.49
CA ARG A 86 -26.00 -22.68 9.91
C ARG A 86 -25.05 -21.50 9.73
N ARG A 87 -25.01 -20.87 8.55
CA ARG A 87 -24.12 -19.72 8.30
C ARG A 87 -24.51 -18.50 9.14
N PHE A 88 -25.80 -18.32 9.40
CA PHE A 88 -26.32 -17.28 10.28
C PHE A 88 -25.86 -17.48 11.73
N LEU A 89 -26.02 -18.68 12.29
CA LEU A 89 -25.58 -19.03 13.64
C LEU A 89 -24.07 -18.83 13.78
N PHE A 90 -23.25 -19.37 12.87
CA PHE A 90 -21.80 -19.21 12.93
C PHE A 90 -21.35 -17.74 12.84
N ARG A 91 -22.02 -16.92 12.02
CA ARG A 91 -21.70 -15.48 11.92
C ARG A 91 -22.03 -14.73 13.21
N HIS A 92 -23.14 -15.09 13.86
CA HIS A 92 -23.70 -14.32 14.98
C HIS A 92 -23.25 -14.83 16.37
N THR A 93 -22.94 -16.12 16.51
CA THR A 93 -22.52 -16.73 17.80
C THR A 93 -21.01 -16.78 17.92
N LEU A 94 -20.29 -17.34 16.94
CA LEU A 94 -18.82 -17.45 16.98
C LEU A 94 -18.12 -16.09 16.76
N GLY A 95 -18.75 -15.18 16.02
CA GLY A 95 -18.27 -13.79 15.91
C GLY A 95 -18.23 -13.06 17.25
N ARG A 96 -19.14 -13.41 18.17
CA ARG A 96 -19.20 -12.86 19.53
C ARG A 96 -18.13 -13.46 20.46
N LEU A 97 -17.68 -14.68 20.18
CA LEU A 97 -16.68 -15.43 20.95
C LEU A 97 -15.23 -15.11 20.56
N ARG A 98 -14.99 -14.10 19.70
CA ARG A 98 -13.64 -13.52 19.54
C ARG A 98 -13.16 -13.05 20.91
N SER A 99 -12.18 -13.75 21.49
CA SER A 99 -11.56 -13.40 22.76
C SER A 99 -11.20 -11.91 22.77
N GLU A 100 -11.34 -11.26 23.92
CA GLU A 100 -10.96 -9.87 24.11
C GLU A 100 -9.50 -9.61 23.66
N GLU A 101 -8.62 -10.56 23.93
CA GLU A 101 -7.21 -10.55 23.49
C GLU A 101 -7.07 -10.47 21.97
N ALA A 102 -7.79 -11.30 21.20
CA ALA A 102 -7.78 -11.25 19.74
C ALA A 102 -8.33 -9.93 19.16
N LYS A 103 -9.22 -9.22 19.86
CA LYS A 103 -9.66 -7.87 19.46
C LYS A 103 -8.59 -6.84 19.79
N PHE A 104 -7.97 -6.95 20.96
CA PHE A 104 -6.89 -6.07 21.40
C PHE A 104 -5.66 -6.18 20.50
N VAL A 105 -5.19 -7.39 20.19
CA VAL A 105 -4.07 -7.63 19.27
C VAL A 105 -4.36 -7.07 17.87
N LYS A 106 -5.60 -7.19 17.39
CA LYS A 106 -6.01 -6.59 16.12
C LYS A 106 -5.98 -5.06 16.18
N ALA A 107 -6.47 -4.47 17.27
CA ALA A 107 -6.45 -3.03 17.47
C ALA A 107 -5.01 -2.50 17.58
N GLU A 108 -4.14 -3.18 18.31
CA GLU A 108 -2.72 -2.83 18.45
C GLU A 108 -2.00 -2.88 17.09
N LYS A 109 -2.24 -3.93 16.29
CA LYS A 109 -1.71 -4.02 14.93
C LYS A 109 -2.18 -2.84 14.07
N ASN A 110 -3.48 -2.53 14.11
CA ASN A 110 -4.03 -1.42 13.33
C ASN A 110 -3.46 -0.07 13.77
N VAL A 111 -3.24 0.14 15.07
CA VAL A 111 -2.62 1.37 15.58
C VAL A 111 -1.17 1.48 15.11
N LYS A 112 -0.39 0.39 15.14
CA LYS A 112 0.99 0.35 14.63
C LYS A 112 1.05 0.61 13.12
N GLU A 113 0.14 0.03 12.35
CA GLU A 113 0.05 0.26 10.91
C GLU A 113 -0.31 1.72 10.61
N LEU A 114 -1.27 2.28 11.36
CA LEU A 114 -1.67 3.67 11.22
C LEU A 114 -0.54 4.63 11.60
N SER A 115 0.20 4.36 12.68
CA SER A 115 1.32 5.22 13.08
C SER A 115 2.41 5.26 12.00
N LEU A 116 2.74 4.11 11.40
CA LEU A 116 3.69 4.04 10.29
C LEU A 116 3.19 4.84 9.07
N SER A 117 1.90 4.72 8.74
CA SER A 117 1.30 5.47 7.63
C SER A 117 1.32 6.98 7.89
N VAL A 118 1.04 7.42 9.11
CA VAL A 118 1.07 8.84 9.49
C VAL A 118 2.49 9.39 9.42
N ASP A 119 3.50 8.63 9.85
CA ASP A 119 4.90 9.05 9.77
C ASP A 119 5.37 9.21 8.32
N VAL A 120 5.00 8.28 7.44
CA VAL A 120 5.28 8.41 5.99
C VAL A 120 4.61 9.66 5.43
N MET A 121 3.32 9.85 5.71
CA MET A 121 2.57 11.02 5.24
C MET A 121 3.15 12.34 5.77
N LYS A 122 3.61 12.37 7.02
CA LYS A 122 4.27 13.54 7.61
C LYS A 122 5.60 13.87 6.91
N ASN A 123 6.37 12.86 6.56
CA ASN A 123 7.64 13.05 5.85
C ASN A 123 7.42 13.51 4.40
N GLU A 124 6.45 12.93 3.70
CA GLU A 124 6.10 13.33 2.34
C GLU A 124 5.50 14.73 2.28
N SER A 125 4.60 15.06 3.20
CA SER A 125 4.02 16.42 3.30
C SER A 125 5.07 17.49 3.56
N ARG A 126 6.08 17.23 4.41
CA ARG A 126 7.22 18.14 4.61
C ARG A 126 7.98 18.40 3.32
N LYS A 127 8.32 17.33 2.57
CA LYS A 127 9.01 17.46 1.28
C LYS A 127 8.20 18.25 0.26
N LEU A 128 6.88 18.05 0.21
CA LEU A 128 5.99 18.78 -0.68
C LEU A 128 5.90 20.26 -0.28
N LEU A 129 5.82 20.56 1.02
CA LEU A 129 5.77 21.93 1.52
C LEU A 129 7.07 22.68 1.21
N GLU A 130 8.23 22.05 1.43
CA GLU A 130 9.53 22.64 1.07
C GLU A 130 9.64 22.95 -0.43
N ARG A 131 9.20 22.01 -1.29
CA ARG A 131 9.17 22.21 -2.74
C ARG A 131 8.20 23.33 -3.15
N ALA A 132 7.02 23.38 -2.53
CA ALA A 132 6.03 24.41 -2.80
C ALA A 132 6.54 25.80 -2.37
N ALA A 133 7.19 25.90 -1.21
CA ALA A 133 7.76 27.15 -0.71
C ALA A 133 8.92 27.66 -1.61
N LEU A 134 9.76 26.75 -2.11
CA LEU A 134 10.80 27.09 -3.07
C LEU A 134 10.19 27.56 -4.40
N ALA A 135 9.21 26.83 -4.93
CA ALA A 135 8.51 27.21 -6.15
C ALA A 135 7.80 28.57 -6.00
N GLU A 136 7.19 28.86 -4.85
CA GLU A 136 6.57 30.15 -4.56
C GLU A 136 7.59 31.28 -4.60
N LYS A 137 8.77 31.08 -4.01
CA LYS A 137 9.87 32.06 -4.03
C LYS A 137 10.33 32.33 -5.46
N ASP A 138 10.54 31.28 -6.24
CA ASP A 138 11.00 31.40 -7.63
C ASP A 138 9.95 32.08 -8.51
N MET A 139 8.66 31.78 -8.31
CA MET A 139 7.56 32.45 -9.01
C MET A 139 7.47 33.93 -8.67
N LYS A 140 7.60 34.29 -7.39
CA LYS A 140 7.63 35.69 -6.95
C LYS A 140 8.79 36.44 -7.60
N TYR A 141 9.99 35.84 -7.58
CA TYR A 141 11.15 36.42 -8.22
C TYR A 141 10.96 36.57 -9.74
N GLY A 142 10.51 35.52 -10.42
CA GLY A 142 10.24 35.55 -11.86
C GLY A 142 9.17 36.59 -12.23
N HIS A 143 8.14 36.76 -11.41
CA HIS A 143 7.13 37.81 -11.60
C HIS A 143 7.72 39.22 -11.49
N THR A 144 8.58 39.47 -10.51
CA THR A 144 9.25 40.76 -10.37
C THR A 144 10.17 41.06 -11.55
N GLU A 145 10.92 40.06 -12.02
CA GLU A 145 11.82 40.20 -13.16
C GLU A 145 11.04 40.49 -14.45
N LEU A 146 9.94 39.77 -14.68
CA LEU A 146 9.06 40.00 -15.83
C LEU A 146 8.43 41.40 -15.79
N THR A 147 8.01 41.85 -14.62
CA THR A 147 7.45 43.20 -14.43
C THR A 147 8.50 44.27 -14.74
N ASN A 148 9.74 44.09 -14.26
CA ASN A 148 10.83 45.01 -14.55
C ASN A 148 11.17 45.04 -16.04
N ALA A 149 11.29 43.88 -16.68
CA ALA A 149 11.52 43.77 -18.12
C ALA A 149 10.39 44.44 -18.92
N GLY A 150 9.13 44.20 -18.54
CA GLY A 150 7.97 44.86 -19.14
C GLY A 150 8.02 46.39 -19.01
N ASN A 151 8.39 46.89 -17.83
CA ASN A 151 8.59 48.33 -17.61
C ASN A 151 9.72 48.90 -18.48
N HIS A 152 10.83 48.17 -18.65
CA HIS A 152 11.93 48.57 -19.52
C HIS A 152 11.49 48.63 -20.99
N ILE A 153 10.79 47.61 -21.48
CA ILE A 153 10.23 47.58 -22.84
C ILE A 153 9.26 48.74 -23.03
N GLN A 154 8.38 49.01 -22.08
CA GLN A 154 7.42 50.11 -22.18
C GLN A 154 8.11 51.47 -22.23
N ARG A 155 9.16 51.68 -21.42
CA ARG A 155 9.96 52.92 -21.47
C ARG A 155 10.70 53.06 -22.78
N LEU A 156 11.30 51.97 -23.28
CA LEU A 156 11.96 51.94 -24.57
C LEU A 156 10.97 52.29 -25.69
N ALA A 157 9.81 51.62 -25.75
CA ALA A 157 8.77 51.90 -26.73
C ALA A 157 8.33 53.37 -26.71
N LYS A 158 8.14 53.97 -25.52
CA LYS A 158 7.84 55.41 -25.39
C LYS A 158 8.97 56.29 -25.90
N SER A 159 10.23 55.93 -25.64
CA SER A 159 11.38 56.68 -26.14
C SER A 159 11.51 56.59 -27.65
N VAL A 160 11.29 55.39 -28.22
CA VAL A 160 11.28 55.15 -29.67
C VAL A 160 10.20 55.98 -30.34
N TYR A 161 8.97 55.94 -29.80
CA TYR A 161 7.86 56.74 -30.30
C TYR A 161 8.21 58.24 -30.33
N LYS A 162 8.84 58.77 -29.28
CA LYS A 162 9.28 60.17 -29.25
C LYS A 162 10.33 60.47 -30.33
N VAL A 163 11.31 59.59 -30.50
CA VAL A 163 12.35 59.73 -31.54
C VAL A 163 11.73 59.68 -32.93
N GLU A 164 10.79 58.77 -33.15
CA GLU A 164 10.04 58.65 -34.41
C GLU A 164 9.25 59.92 -34.70
N THR A 165 8.52 60.48 -33.73
CA THR A 165 7.80 61.75 -33.92
C THR A 165 8.75 62.91 -34.23
N GLN A 166 9.88 63.01 -33.53
CA GLN A 166 10.87 64.07 -33.78
C GLN A 166 11.51 63.93 -35.16
N ALA A 167 11.79 62.70 -35.59
CA ALA A 167 12.33 62.43 -36.91
C ALA A 167 11.30 62.73 -38.01
N ALA A 168 10.02 62.43 -37.79
CA ALA A 168 8.94 62.80 -38.69
C ALA A 168 8.81 64.32 -38.82
N ASP A 169 8.78 65.04 -37.71
CA ASP A 169 8.74 66.51 -37.70
C ASP A 169 9.94 67.13 -38.44
N LEU A 170 11.15 66.58 -38.25
CA LEU A 170 12.35 67.01 -38.97
C LEU A 170 12.24 66.74 -40.47
N MET A 171 11.76 65.56 -40.87
CA MET A 171 11.57 65.19 -42.26
C MET A 171 10.54 66.08 -42.96
N ASP A 172 9.48 66.47 -42.25
CA ASP A 172 8.48 67.41 -42.74
C ASP A 172 9.06 68.83 -42.88
N GLY A 173 9.82 69.33 -41.89
CA GLY A 173 10.50 70.63 -42.00
C GLY A 173 11.52 70.69 -43.16
N LEU A 174 12.28 69.62 -43.37
CA LEU A 174 13.20 69.52 -44.52
C LEU A 174 12.48 69.43 -45.86
N ARG A 175 11.21 69.02 -45.89
CA ARG A 175 10.40 68.96 -47.11
C ARG A 175 9.97 70.35 -47.59
N GLU A 176 9.84 71.31 -46.68
CA GLU A 176 9.46 72.70 -46.98
C GLU A 176 10.64 73.56 -47.48
N THR A 177 11.89 73.10 -47.27
CA THR A 177 13.09 73.86 -47.65
C THR A 177 13.78 73.22 -48.88
N PRO A 178 13.59 73.75 -50.10
CA PRO A 178 14.23 73.19 -51.30
C PRO A 178 15.73 73.54 -51.33
N GLY A 179 16.59 72.61 -50.93
CA GLY A 179 18.05 72.79 -50.95
C GLY A 179 18.84 71.47 -51.01
N ARG A 180 20.07 71.51 -51.56
CA ARG A 180 20.94 70.33 -51.72
C ARG A 180 21.35 69.71 -50.37
N GLU A 181 21.52 70.54 -49.34
CA GLU A 181 21.83 70.08 -47.98
C GLU A 181 20.62 69.44 -47.31
N ALA A 182 19.41 69.98 -47.52
CA ALA A 182 18.17 69.39 -47.01
C ALA A 182 17.91 67.99 -47.60
N LEU A 183 18.19 67.79 -48.89
CA LEU A 183 18.11 66.46 -49.53
C LEU A 183 19.10 65.45 -48.95
N ARG A 184 20.32 65.89 -48.60
CA ARG A 184 21.33 65.03 -47.96
C ARG A 184 20.91 64.63 -46.54
N LEU A 185 20.44 65.59 -45.75
CA LEU A 185 19.93 65.34 -44.40
C LEU A 185 18.71 64.41 -44.40
N ARG A 186 17.83 64.54 -45.40
CA ARG A 186 16.68 63.64 -45.58
C ARG A 186 17.10 62.18 -45.81
N ALA A 187 18.14 61.96 -46.62
CA ALA A 187 18.67 60.63 -46.89
C ALA A 187 19.37 60.03 -45.65
N GLU A 188 20.13 60.84 -44.90
CA GLU A 188 20.75 60.42 -43.64
C GLU A 188 19.72 60.09 -42.57
N ALA A 189 18.68 60.91 -42.39
CA ALA A 189 17.59 60.64 -41.46
C ALA A 189 16.82 59.36 -41.82
N SER A 190 16.51 59.16 -43.10
CA SER A 190 15.84 57.94 -43.58
C SER A 190 16.70 56.69 -43.34
N ARG A 191 18.02 56.80 -43.53
CA ARG A 191 18.97 55.72 -43.27
C ARG A 191 19.06 55.40 -41.77
N ALA A 192 19.13 56.40 -40.92
CA ALA A 192 19.16 56.23 -39.46
C ALA A 192 17.87 55.57 -38.93
N LEU A 193 16.70 55.97 -39.45
CA LEU A 193 15.43 55.32 -39.13
C LEU A 193 15.40 53.87 -39.62
N SER A 194 15.85 53.61 -40.86
CA SER A 194 15.87 52.24 -41.40
C SER A 194 16.75 51.29 -40.58
N SER A 195 17.87 51.77 -40.02
CA SER A 195 18.74 50.98 -39.13
C SER A 195 18.19 50.79 -37.72
N PHE A 196 17.12 51.50 -37.35
CA PHE A 196 16.51 51.37 -36.03
C PHE A 196 15.43 50.29 -36.00
N PHE A 197 14.82 49.98 -37.15
CA PHE A 197 13.70 49.04 -37.27
C PHE A 197 14.11 47.62 -37.72
N PHE A 198 15.39 47.37 -38.03
CA PHE A 198 15.92 46.10 -38.54
C PHE A 198 17.19 45.69 -37.79
#